data_AF-R0K0J3-F1
#
_entry.id   AF-R0K0J3-F1
#
_cell.length_a   1.000
_cell.length_b   1.000
_cell.length_c   1.000
_cell.angle_alpha   90.00
_cell.angle_beta   90.00
_cell.angle_gamma   90.00
#
_symmetry.space_group_name_H-M   'P 1'
#
loop_
_entity.id
_entity.type
_entity.pdbx_description
1 polymer ?
#
loop_
_entity_poly.entity_id
_entity_poly.type
_entity_poly.pdbx_seq_one_letter_code
_entity_poly.pdbx_strand_id
1 'polypeptide(L)'
;MPSINATVFHAYAYGTAFWYGLRGLCRVYDPVMVIGWFRPPSQLNLKVNDLEKYNVRTDGWCLVTLALILVGLTNAVPFTAKSAKTFSSVQYAKAIVAATIFHHVATGIGAYQHYRLPSHYNTSMGIGVWGNVWLSLTGLFTLAMLQSDAGDKSVEQVARKVK
;
A
#
# COMPACT_ATOMS: atom_id res chain seq x y z
N MET A 1 4.34 21.58 15.13
CA MET A 1 3.01 20.96 14.95
C MET A 1 2.93 20.42 13.53
N PRO A 2 2.25 19.28 13.28
CA PRO A 2 2.17 18.73 11.94
C PRO A 2 1.34 19.64 11.01
N SER A 3 1.81 19.84 9.79
CA SER A 3 1.02 20.43 8.72
C SER A 3 -0.05 19.45 8.25
N ILE A 4 -1.05 19.94 7.51
CA ILE A 4 -2.02 19.07 6.84
C ILE A 4 -1.29 18.11 5.90
N ASN A 5 -0.30 18.59 5.14
CA ASN A 5 0.54 17.78 4.25
C ASN A 5 1.21 16.61 4.96
N ALA A 6 1.86 16.85 6.11
CA ALA A 6 2.47 15.79 6.89
C ALA A 6 1.42 14.78 7.41
N THR A 7 0.24 15.26 7.80
CA THR A 7 -0.83 14.44 8.37
C THR A 7 -1.44 13.50 7.31
N VAL A 8 -1.81 14.04 6.13
CA VAL A 8 -2.39 13.24 5.04
C VAL A 8 -1.37 12.26 4.46
N PHE A 9 -0.10 12.67 4.33
CA PHE A 9 0.97 11.80 3.89
C PHE A 9 1.18 10.64 4.86
N HIS A 10 1.30 10.91 6.17
CA HIS A 10 1.52 9.85 7.16
C HIS A 10 0.33 8.88 7.23
N ALA A 11 -0.90 9.37 7.19
CA ALA A 11 -2.09 8.51 7.18
C ALA A 11 -2.08 7.56 5.96
N TYR A 12 -1.81 8.09 4.78
CA TYR A 12 -1.71 7.29 3.56
C TYR A 12 -0.54 6.31 3.60
N ALA A 13 0.64 6.76 4.02
CA ALA A 13 1.85 5.95 4.08
C ALA A 13 1.68 4.78 5.06
N TYR A 14 1.10 5.01 6.25
CA TYR A 14 0.83 3.94 7.21
C TYR A 14 -0.25 2.97 6.73
N GLY A 15 -1.32 3.47 6.13
CA GLY A 15 -2.37 2.61 5.55
C GLY A 15 -1.80 1.71 4.44
N THR A 16 -0.99 2.28 3.56
CA THR A 16 -0.32 1.55 2.48
C THR A 16 0.70 0.56 3.02
N ALA A 17 1.51 0.95 3.99
CA ALA A 17 2.48 0.07 4.64
C ALA A 17 1.79 -1.08 5.38
N PHE A 18 0.67 -0.82 6.06
CA PHE A 18 -0.15 -1.85 6.68
C PHE A 18 -0.67 -2.84 5.64
N TRP A 19 -1.21 -2.36 4.52
CA TRP A 19 -1.71 -3.22 3.45
C TRP A 19 -0.61 -4.11 2.84
N TYR A 20 0.55 -3.52 2.54
CA TYR A 20 1.72 -4.26 2.05
C TYR A 20 2.24 -5.24 3.08
N GLY A 21 2.36 -4.84 4.35
CA GLY A 21 2.80 -5.69 5.45
C GLY A 21 1.87 -6.89 5.65
N LEU A 22 0.56 -6.67 5.76
CA LEU A 22 -0.44 -7.73 5.92
C LEU A 22 -0.34 -8.75 4.78
N ARG A 23 -0.41 -8.28 3.53
CA ARG A 23 -0.35 -9.14 2.36
C ARG A 23 1.00 -9.84 2.18
N GLY A 24 2.09 -9.13 2.46
CA GLY A 24 3.45 -9.64 2.34
C GLY A 24 3.73 -10.72 3.38
N LEU A 25 3.38 -10.47 4.64
CA LEU A 25 3.58 -11.42 5.73
C LEU A 25 2.77 -12.70 5.55
N CYS A 26 1.51 -12.62 5.08
CA CYS A 26 0.74 -13.83 4.75
C CYS A 26 1.48 -14.71 3.70
N ARG A 27 2.04 -14.10 2.66
CA ARG A 27 2.79 -14.79 1.60
C ARG A 27 4.10 -15.40 2.10
N VAL A 28 4.78 -14.73 3.03
CA VAL A 28 6.02 -15.21 3.61
C VAL A 28 5.75 -16.39 4.54
N TYR A 29 4.78 -16.24 5.45
CA TYR A 29 4.45 -17.23 6.47
C TYR A 29 3.88 -18.50 5.86
N ASP A 30 2.81 -18.38 5.07
CA ASP A 30 2.14 -19.51 4.42
C ASP A 30 1.86 -19.22 2.93
N PRO A 31 2.87 -19.42 2.07
CA PRO A 31 2.69 -19.23 0.63
C PRO A 31 1.69 -20.21 0.02
N VAL A 32 1.49 -21.40 0.61
CA VAL A 32 0.60 -22.43 0.04
C VAL A 32 -0.86 -22.01 0.19
N MET A 33 -1.24 -21.54 1.38
CA MET A 33 -2.56 -20.96 1.62
C MET A 33 -2.82 -19.79 0.67
N VAL A 34 -1.85 -18.89 0.51
CA VAL A 34 -2.00 -17.73 -0.37
C VAL A 34 -2.14 -18.15 -1.83
N ILE A 35 -1.37 -19.13 -2.30
CA ILE A 35 -1.57 -19.72 -3.64
C ILE A 35 -3.00 -20.24 -3.79
N GLY A 36 -3.52 -20.93 -2.78
CA GLY A 36 -4.91 -21.39 -2.74
C GLY A 36 -5.93 -20.25 -2.90
N TRP A 37 -5.69 -19.11 -2.26
CA TRP A 37 -6.52 -17.91 -2.43
C TRP A 37 -6.48 -17.33 -3.83
N PHE A 38 -5.32 -17.35 -4.49
CA PHE A 38 -5.16 -16.78 -5.83
C PHE A 38 -5.53 -17.76 -6.95
N ARG A 39 -5.63 -19.05 -6.65
CA ARG A 39 -5.94 -20.09 -7.62
C ARG A 39 -7.38 -19.94 -8.14
N PRO A 40 -7.58 -19.91 -9.46
CA PRO A 40 -8.91 -19.97 -10.08
C PRO A 40 -9.71 -21.20 -9.61
N PRO A 41 -11.04 -21.10 -9.41
CA PRO A 41 -11.90 -22.27 -9.17
C PRO A 41 -11.71 -23.38 -10.22
N SER A 42 -11.50 -23.02 -11.48
CA SER A 42 -11.25 -23.97 -12.58
C SER A 42 -9.91 -24.72 -12.50
N GLN A 43 -9.03 -24.36 -11.56
CA GLN A 43 -7.69 -24.92 -11.43
C GLN A 43 -7.42 -25.53 -10.04
N LEU A 44 -8.43 -25.64 -9.17
CA LEU A 44 -8.29 -26.13 -7.80
C LEU A 44 -7.79 -27.59 -7.71
N ASN A 45 -7.94 -28.36 -8.79
CA ASN A 45 -7.43 -29.72 -8.91
C ASN A 45 -5.91 -29.79 -9.11
N LEU A 46 -5.24 -28.68 -9.44
CA LEU A 46 -3.81 -28.66 -9.67
C LEU A 46 -3.05 -28.56 -8.34
N LYS A 47 -2.03 -29.41 -8.20
CA LYS A 47 -1.13 -29.36 -7.05
C LYS A 47 -0.22 -28.14 -7.13
N VAL A 48 -0.02 -27.50 -5.99
CA VAL A 48 0.95 -26.39 -5.85
C VAL A 48 2.36 -26.88 -6.17
N ASN A 49 3.05 -26.16 -7.06
CA ASN A 49 4.41 -26.48 -7.47
C ASN A 49 5.46 -25.57 -6.80
N ASP A 50 6.75 -25.90 -6.97
CA ASP A 50 7.85 -25.18 -6.32
C ASP A 50 8.04 -23.75 -6.85
N LEU A 51 7.76 -23.52 -8.14
CA LEU A 51 7.85 -22.20 -8.75
C LEU A 51 6.78 -21.24 -8.19
N GLU A 52 5.56 -21.72 -8.00
CA GLU A 52 4.48 -20.93 -7.39
C GLU A 52 4.84 -20.53 -5.94
N LYS A 53 5.36 -21.49 -5.15
CA LYS A 53 5.82 -21.23 -3.77
C LYS A 53 6.94 -20.20 -3.74
N TYR A 54 7.93 -20.34 -4.63
CA TYR A 54 9.04 -19.40 -4.76
C TYR A 54 8.55 -17.99 -5.12
N ASN A 55 7.73 -17.87 -6.15
CA ASN A 55 7.24 -16.57 -6.62
C ASN A 55 6.39 -15.87 -5.55
N VAL A 56 5.47 -16.59 -4.90
CA VAL A 56 4.61 -16.02 -3.85
C VAL A 56 5.42 -15.58 -2.65
N ARG A 57 6.37 -16.40 -2.17
CA ARG A 57 7.21 -16.02 -1.03
C ARG A 57 8.14 -14.84 -1.36
N THR A 58 8.67 -14.78 -2.58
CA THR A 58 9.53 -13.69 -3.03
C THR A 58 8.74 -12.38 -3.16
N ASP A 59 7.55 -12.41 -3.78
CA ASP A 59 6.61 -11.28 -3.81
C ASP A 59 6.26 -10.82 -2.39
N GLY A 60 6.08 -11.77 -1.47
CA GLY A 60 5.87 -11.50 -0.05
C GLY A 60 6.98 -10.63 0.57
N TRP A 61 8.23 -10.99 0.34
CA TRP A 61 9.38 -10.21 0.81
C TRP A 61 9.47 -8.84 0.14
N CYS A 62 9.20 -8.75 -1.16
CA CYS A 62 9.14 -7.45 -1.86
C CYS A 62 8.12 -6.51 -1.19
N LEU A 63 6.92 -7.00 -0.87
CA LEU A 63 5.89 -6.21 -0.18
C LEU A 63 6.30 -5.81 1.23
N VAL A 64 6.92 -6.71 2.00
CA VAL A 64 7.46 -6.38 3.34
C VAL A 64 8.51 -5.29 3.26
N THR A 65 9.43 -5.37 2.29
CA THR A 65 10.44 -4.34 2.06
C THR A 65 9.79 -3.00 1.70
N LEU A 66 8.79 -2.96 0.82
CA LEU A 66 8.06 -1.73 0.49
C LEU A 66 7.36 -1.13 1.72
N ALA A 67 6.78 -1.97 2.59
CA ALA A 67 6.17 -1.51 3.84
C ALA A 67 7.20 -0.86 4.78
N LEU A 68 8.37 -1.49 4.95
CA LEU A 68 9.46 -0.96 5.77
C LEU A 68 10.02 0.35 5.21
N ILE A 69 10.16 0.45 3.88
CA ILE A 69 10.58 1.70 3.21
C ILE A 69 9.58 2.82 3.51
N LEU A 70 8.27 2.56 3.37
CA LEU A 70 7.23 3.55 3.67
C LEU A 70 7.29 4.02 5.14
N VAL A 71 7.42 3.10 6.09
CA VAL A 71 7.55 3.44 7.52
C VAL A 71 8.84 4.22 7.81
N GLY A 72 9.95 3.87 7.16
CA GLY A 72 11.20 4.60 7.29
C GLY A 72 11.09 6.04 6.78
N LEU A 73 10.35 6.25 5.69
CA LEU A 73 10.17 7.57 5.06
C LEU A 73 9.25 8.51 5.84
N THR A 74 8.43 8.01 6.78
CA THR A 74 7.61 8.87 7.66
C THR A 74 8.37 9.38 8.89
N ASN A 75 9.63 8.98 9.09
CA ASN A 75 10.40 9.21 10.32
C ASN A 75 9.71 8.67 11.60
N ALA A 76 8.77 7.71 11.49
CA ALA A 76 8.13 7.11 12.67
C ALA A 76 9.11 6.32 13.54
N VAL A 77 10.13 5.73 12.92
CA VAL A 77 11.18 4.96 13.59
C VAL A 77 12.45 5.81 13.61
N PRO A 78 12.84 6.38 14.77
CA PRO A 78 14.05 7.19 14.86
C PRO A 78 15.29 6.28 14.81
N PHE A 79 15.88 6.12 13.63
CA PHE A 79 17.11 5.33 13.46
C PHE A 79 18.38 6.08 13.91
N THR A 80 18.30 7.36 14.31
CA THR A 80 19.43 8.13 14.85
C THR A 80 19.03 9.07 15.99
N ALA A 81 19.88 9.15 17.03
CA ALA A 81 19.69 10.04 18.19
C ALA A 81 19.80 11.55 17.86
N LYS A 82 20.46 11.90 16.75
CA LYS A 82 20.45 13.29 16.24
C LYS A 82 19.15 13.51 15.48
N SER A 83 18.29 14.30 16.10
CA SER A 83 17.02 14.83 15.60
C SER A 83 16.94 14.85 14.07
N ALA A 84 15.94 14.16 13.53
CA ALA A 84 15.49 14.18 12.12
C ALA A 84 15.03 15.58 11.64
N LYS A 85 15.61 16.66 12.16
CA LYS A 85 15.38 18.06 11.75
C LYS A 85 15.75 18.31 10.28
N THR A 86 16.57 17.46 9.68
CA THR A 86 17.03 17.58 8.29
C THR A 86 16.23 16.77 7.27
N PHE A 87 15.52 15.71 7.68
CA PHE A 87 14.74 14.87 6.77
C PHE A 87 13.27 15.28 6.81
N SER A 88 12.91 16.24 5.96
CA SER A 88 11.49 16.53 5.70
C SER A 88 10.93 15.40 4.83
N SER A 89 10.21 14.46 5.45
CA SER A 89 9.48 13.36 4.77
C SER A 89 8.59 13.86 3.61
N VAL A 90 8.21 15.14 3.66
CA VAL A 90 7.39 15.82 2.67
C VAL A 90 8.11 16.04 1.33
N GLN A 91 9.45 16.12 1.29
CA GLN A 91 10.20 16.39 0.05
C GLN A 91 9.98 15.31 -1.02
N TYR A 92 9.89 14.04 -0.60
CA TYR A 92 9.66 12.92 -1.50
C TYR A 92 8.21 12.39 -1.45
N ALA A 93 7.35 12.97 -0.61
CA ALA A 93 5.99 12.49 -0.39
C ALA A 93 5.20 12.35 -1.71
N LYS A 94 5.30 13.33 -2.61
CA LYS A 94 4.62 13.28 -3.92
C LYS A 94 5.08 12.10 -4.77
N ALA A 95 6.39 11.87 -4.84
CA ALA A 95 6.97 10.78 -5.63
C ALA A 95 6.62 9.41 -5.04
N ILE A 96 6.69 9.28 -3.71
CA ILE A 96 6.32 8.06 -2.98
C ILE A 96 4.85 7.72 -3.23
N VAL A 97 3.96 8.70 -3.05
CA VAL A 97 2.52 8.53 -3.27
C VAL A 97 2.23 8.15 -4.73
N ALA A 98 2.86 8.82 -5.70
CA ALA A 98 2.70 8.49 -7.11
C ALA A 98 3.17 7.05 -7.43
N ALA A 99 4.31 6.63 -6.89
CA ALA A 99 4.84 5.29 -7.08
C ALA A 99 3.93 4.21 -6.46
N THR A 100 3.37 4.45 -5.27
CA THR A 100 2.45 3.50 -4.64
C THR A 100 1.10 3.46 -5.35
N ILE A 101 0.57 4.58 -5.85
CA ILE A 101 -0.61 4.59 -6.74
C ILE A 101 -0.35 3.71 -7.96
N PHE A 102 0.79 3.88 -8.64
CA PHE A 102 1.16 3.06 -9.78
C PHE A 102 1.15 1.57 -9.44
N HIS A 103 1.75 1.19 -8.30
CA HIS A 103 1.75 -0.19 -7.84
C HIS A 103 0.33 -0.72 -7.52
N HIS A 104 -0.54 0.08 -6.89
CA HIS A 104 -1.93 -0.30 -6.64
C HIS A 104 -2.72 -0.50 -7.93
N VAL A 105 -2.55 0.39 -8.90
CA VAL A 105 -3.19 0.25 -10.22
C VAL A 105 -2.69 -1.00 -10.94
N ALA A 106 -1.37 -1.22 -11.00
CA ALA A 106 -0.80 -2.37 -11.68
C ALA A 106 -1.28 -3.71 -11.07
N THR A 107 -1.24 -3.82 -9.74
CA THR A 107 -1.73 -5.03 -9.05
C THR A 107 -3.26 -5.16 -9.11
N GLY A 108 -4.00 -4.05 -9.18
CA GLY A 108 -5.43 -4.02 -9.41
C GLY A 108 -5.82 -4.54 -10.79
N ILE A 109 -5.09 -4.16 -11.84
CA ILE A 109 -5.26 -4.70 -13.20
C ILE A 109 -5.02 -6.22 -13.21
N GLY A 110 -3.95 -6.70 -12.57
CA GLY A 110 -3.67 -8.13 -12.47
C GLY A 110 -4.80 -8.91 -11.76
N ALA A 111 -5.33 -8.36 -10.65
CA ALA A 111 -6.49 -8.95 -9.98
C ALA A 111 -7.75 -8.91 -10.84
N TYR A 112 -7.98 -7.81 -11.58
CA TYR A 112 -9.15 -7.64 -12.44
C TYR A 112 -9.18 -8.65 -13.58
N GLN A 113 -8.03 -9.00 -14.16
CA GLN A 113 -7.92 -10.01 -15.20
C GLN A 113 -8.48 -11.37 -14.77
N HIS A 114 -8.34 -11.72 -13.49
CA HIS A 114 -8.93 -12.93 -12.91
C HIS A 114 -10.38 -12.70 -12.48
N TYR A 115 -10.65 -11.58 -11.81
CA TYR A 115 -11.97 -11.20 -11.31
C TYR A 115 -13.06 -11.23 -12.39
N ARG A 116 -12.76 -10.74 -13.59
CA ARG A 116 -13.74 -10.61 -14.69
C ARG A 116 -14.15 -11.94 -15.33
N LEU A 117 -13.40 -13.01 -15.09
CA LEU A 117 -13.66 -14.31 -15.70
C LEU A 117 -14.50 -15.15 -14.74
N PRO A 118 -15.71 -15.61 -15.12
CA PRO A 118 -16.55 -16.42 -14.24
C PRO A 118 -15.87 -17.67 -13.68
N SER A 119 -14.97 -18.28 -14.47
CA SER A 119 -14.20 -19.47 -14.07
C SER A 119 -13.03 -19.18 -13.11
N HIS A 120 -12.63 -17.91 -12.97
CA HIS A 120 -11.47 -17.49 -12.16
C HIS A 120 -11.84 -16.61 -10.97
N TYR A 121 -13.07 -16.10 -10.94
CA TYR A 121 -13.56 -15.28 -9.84
C TYR A 121 -13.52 -16.06 -8.51
N ASN A 122 -12.95 -15.42 -7.50
CA ASN A 122 -13.06 -15.84 -6.10
C ASN A 122 -13.02 -14.59 -5.19
N THR A 123 -13.34 -14.76 -3.92
CA THR A 123 -13.39 -13.64 -2.94
C THR A 123 -12.07 -12.88 -2.86
N SER A 124 -10.94 -13.57 -2.96
CA SER A 124 -9.60 -12.98 -2.90
C SER A 124 -9.34 -12.06 -4.10
N MET A 125 -9.82 -12.40 -5.30
CA MET A 125 -9.77 -11.50 -6.45
C MET A 125 -10.62 -10.25 -6.21
N GLY A 126 -11.82 -10.41 -5.63
CA GLY A 126 -12.68 -9.29 -5.28
C GLY A 126 -12.01 -8.31 -4.32
N ILE A 127 -11.40 -8.83 -3.26
CA ILE A 127 -10.59 -8.05 -2.31
C ILE A 127 -9.42 -7.38 -3.03
N GLY A 128 -8.73 -8.12 -3.92
CA GLY A 128 -7.61 -7.62 -4.71
C GLY A 128 -7.97 -6.45 -5.61
N VAL A 129 -9.14 -6.48 -6.26
CA VAL A 129 -9.63 -5.38 -7.11
C VAL A 129 -10.04 -4.19 -6.26
N TRP A 130 -11.00 -4.37 -5.36
CA TRP A 130 -11.61 -3.25 -4.63
C TRP A 130 -10.66 -2.64 -3.60
N GLY A 131 -9.80 -3.44 -2.98
CA GLY A 131 -8.72 -2.94 -2.11
C GLY A 131 -7.75 -2.04 -2.87
N ASN A 132 -7.36 -2.42 -4.09
CA ASN A 132 -6.47 -1.58 -4.91
C ASN A 132 -7.16 -0.34 -5.48
N VAL A 133 -8.45 -0.41 -5.82
CA VAL A 133 -9.25 0.77 -6.19
C VAL A 133 -9.27 1.78 -5.03
N TRP A 134 -9.60 1.32 -3.83
CA TRP A 134 -9.62 2.17 -2.63
C TRP A 134 -8.25 2.83 -2.36
N LEU A 135 -7.17 2.06 -2.42
CA LEU A 135 -5.81 2.56 -2.18
C LEU A 135 -5.34 3.53 -3.28
N SER A 136 -5.78 3.33 -4.51
CA SER A 136 -5.51 4.25 -5.61
C SER A 136 -6.25 5.57 -5.42
N LEU A 137 -7.54 5.52 -5.03
CA LEU A 137 -8.35 6.71 -4.78
C LEU A 137 -7.84 7.53 -3.59
N THR A 138 -7.51 6.86 -2.47
CA THR A 138 -6.91 7.52 -1.31
C THR A 138 -5.52 8.08 -1.63
N GLY A 139 -4.74 7.41 -2.47
CA GLY A 139 -3.47 7.94 -2.98
C GLY A 139 -3.66 9.19 -3.83
N LEU A 140 -4.59 9.18 -4.78
CA LEU A 140 -4.92 10.34 -5.61
C LEU A 140 -5.39 11.53 -4.76
N PHE A 141 -6.23 11.28 -3.76
CA PHE A 141 -6.64 12.29 -2.79
C PHE A 141 -5.43 12.89 -2.04
N THR A 142 -4.55 12.04 -1.51
CA THR A 142 -3.33 12.50 -0.83
C THR A 142 -2.42 13.30 -1.77
N LEU A 143 -2.26 12.84 -3.02
CA LEU A 143 -1.44 13.54 -4.02
C LEU A 143 -2.01 14.93 -4.34
N ALA A 144 -3.33 15.04 -4.53
CA ALA A 144 -4.01 16.31 -4.77
C ALA A 144 -3.85 17.28 -3.58
N MET A 145 -3.98 16.78 -2.35
CA MET A 145 -3.74 17.58 -1.14
C MET A 145 -2.29 18.09 -1.06
N LEU A 146 -1.30 17.22 -1.34
CA LEU A 146 0.12 17.58 -1.36
C LEU A 146 0.47 18.59 -2.47
N GLN A 147 -0.33 18.68 -3.53
CA GLN A 147 -0.18 19.66 -4.60
C GLN A 147 -0.85 21.00 -4.29
N SER A 148 -1.73 21.06 -3.29
CA SER A 148 -2.47 22.27 -2.93
C SER A 148 -1.74 23.16 -1.93
N ASP A 149 -1.87 24.48 -2.08
CA ASP A 149 -1.37 25.48 -1.12
C ASP A 149 -2.10 25.42 0.24
N ALA A 150 -3.22 24.72 0.31
CA ALA A 150 -3.96 24.51 1.54
C ALA A 150 -3.25 23.55 2.52
N GLY A 151 -2.33 22.73 2.01
CA GLY A 151 -1.64 21.68 2.76
C GLY A 151 -0.58 22.16 3.75
N ASP A 152 -0.07 23.38 3.59
CA ASP A 152 0.97 23.96 4.46
C ASP A 152 0.41 24.58 5.74
N LYS A 153 -0.91 24.74 5.81
CA LYS A 153 -1.59 25.22 7.02
C LYS A 153 -1.43 24.23 8.16
N SER A 154 -1.35 24.74 9.39
CA SER A 154 -1.35 23.88 10.57
C SER A 154 -2.75 23.27 10.77
N VAL A 155 -2.79 22.02 11.23
CA VAL A 155 -4.06 21.31 11.48
C VAL A 155 -4.95 22.07 12.47
N GLU A 156 -4.35 22.70 13.48
CA GLU A 156 -5.07 23.45 14.51
C GLU A 156 -5.73 24.73 13.97
N GLN A 157 -5.06 25.47 13.07
CA GLN A 157 -5.63 26.65 12.43
C GLN A 157 -6.88 26.31 11.62
N VAL A 158 -6.90 25.14 10.98
CA VAL A 158 -8.07 24.67 10.23
C VAL A 158 -9.17 24.19 11.18
N ALA A 159 -8.82 23.39 12.20
CA ALA A 159 -9.79 22.90 13.18
C ALA A 159 -10.53 24.03 13.93
N ARG A 160 -9.84 25.14 14.22
CA ARG A 160 -10.44 26.32 14.88
C ARG A 160 -11.41 27.10 13.99
N LYS A 161 -11.34 26.97 12.66
CA LYS A 161 -12.29 27.63 11.73
C LYS A 161 -13.59 26.85 11.51
N VAL A 162 -13.62 25.58 11.93
CA VAL A 162 -14.77 24.68 11.76
C VAL A 162 -15.61 24.61 13.04
N LYS A 163 -15.09 25.12 14.17
CA LYS A 163 -15.86 25.38 15.40
C LYS A 163 -16.55 26.73 15.32
#